data_AF-K6YYV1-F1
#
_entry.id   AF-K6YYV1-F1
#
_cell.length_a   1.000
_cell.length_b   1.000
_cell.length_c   1.000
_cell.angle_alpha   90.00
_cell.angle_beta   90.00
_cell.angle_gamma   90.00
#
_symmetry.space_group_name_H-M   'P 1'
#
loop_
_entity.id
_entity.type
_entity.pdbx_description
1 polymer ?
#
loop_
_entity_poly.entity_id
_entity_poly.type
_entity_poly.pdbx_seq_one_letter_code
_entity_poly.pdbx_strand_id
1 'polypeptide(L)'
;MKKITPIVFTLGFLSAHAFAITANGTSDSNSRLTADFVQKQVDQSMSIGRAIKSIIGNYPREAINVVSTALDLYPEKYKEIIHAAISAEPALTGEVVTLALEKGISNCASIVETAINAEPSYVDFIVRAAAYSTPDELDEIVRIAVETEPDSADNIVQTLSRSHPNEMVEIIKTAVSAMPFVGEYVVDALLATFPDEAEQVVTTALRESAEEQESVRRILVTAINAGISPEDLLKYAKNAGASEEQLAFIQNQ
;
A
#
# COMPACT_ATOMS: atom_id res chain seq x y z
N MET A 1 69.13 34.24 -9.23
CA MET A 1 68.78 35.59 -9.75
C MET A 1 67.27 35.74 -9.70
N LYS A 2 66.78 36.60 -8.80
CA LYS A 2 65.35 36.91 -8.61
C LYS A 2 64.84 37.73 -9.79
N LYS A 3 63.71 37.35 -10.39
CA LYS A 3 62.96 38.21 -11.31
C LYS A 3 61.64 38.59 -10.63
N ILE A 4 61.49 39.88 -10.39
CA ILE A 4 60.33 40.50 -9.74
C ILE A 4 59.39 40.95 -10.86
N THR A 5 58.17 40.42 -10.85
CA THR A 5 57.02 40.84 -11.65
C THR A 5 56.40 42.13 -11.10
N PRO A 6 55.90 43.05 -11.94
CA PRO A 6 54.95 44.06 -11.50
C PRO A 6 53.51 43.57 -11.67
N ILE A 7 52.75 43.72 -10.60
CA ILE A 7 51.30 43.49 -10.51
C ILE A 7 50.60 44.72 -11.10
N VAL A 8 49.70 44.53 -12.06
CA VAL A 8 48.74 45.55 -12.51
C VAL A 8 47.38 45.19 -11.93
N PHE A 9 46.93 45.98 -10.96
CA PHE A 9 45.60 45.89 -10.35
C PHE A 9 44.65 46.75 -11.19
N THR A 10 43.78 46.12 -11.97
CA THR A 10 42.68 46.81 -12.67
C THR A 10 41.38 46.56 -11.93
N LEU A 11 40.83 47.65 -11.40
CA LEU A 11 39.59 47.73 -10.65
C LEU A 11 38.42 47.75 -11.66
N GLY A 12 37.82 46.59 -11.92
CA GLY A 12 36.63 46.46 -12.77
C GLY A 12 35.36 46.74 -11.99
N PHE A 13 34.71 47.86 -12.28
CA PHE A 13 33.43 48.26 -11.72
C PHE A 13 32.30 47.29 -12.09
N LEU A 14 31.53 46.95 -11.05
CA LEU A 14 30.25 46.24 -11.08
C LEU A 14 29.23 47.04 -11.90
N SER A 15 28.62 46.43 -12.93
CA SER A 15 27.36 46.93 -13.52
C SER A 15 26.36 45.78 -13.59
N ALA A 16 25.71 45.53 -12.45
CA ALA A 16 24.52 44.70 -12.39
C ALA A 16 23.38 45.45 -13.10
N HIS A 17 23.03 45.02 -14.31
CA HIS A 17 21.77 45.38 -14.93
C HIS A 17 20.65 44.61 -14.22
N ALA A 18 20.12 45.20 -13.16
CA ALA A 18 18.87 44.74 -12.56
C ALA A 18 17.72 45.10 -13.52
N PHE A 19 17.22 44.12 -14.27
CA PHE A 19 15.90 44.23 -14.88
C PHE A 19 14.87 44.18 -13.74
N ALA A 20 14.37 45.36 -13.36
CA ALA A 20 13.20 45.46 -12.51
C ALA A 20 11.98 45.02 -13.32
N ILE A 21 11.51 43.79 -13.10
CA ILE A 21 10.17 43.39 -13.51
C ILE A 21 9.20 44.07 -12.53
N THR A 22 8.50 45.09 -13.01
CA THR A 22 7.33 45.64 -12.32
C THR A 22 6.22 44.59 -12.33
N ALA A 23 6.12 43.83 -11.24
CA ALA A 23 4.99 42.98 -10.95
C ALA A 23 3.79 43.87 -10.57
N ASN A 24 2.95 44.19 -11.56
CA ASN A 24 1.61 44.69 -11.32
C ASN A 24 0.64 43.53 -11.55
N GLY A 25 0.40 42.77 -10.48
CA GLY A 25 -0.45 41.60 -10.47
C GLY A 25 -0.86 41.33 -9.04
N THR A 26 -2.14 41.53 -8.78
CA THR A 26 -2.85 41.32 -7.52
C THR A 26 -2.49 40.02 -6.82
N SER A 27 -2.39 40.13 -5.50
CA SER A 27 -2.20 39.06 -4.51
C SER A 27 -3.13 37.85 -4.73
N ASP A 28 -2.53 36.71 -5.05
CA ASP A 28 -3.06 35.39 -4.72
C ASP A 28 -1.87 34.48 -4.36
N SER A 29 -1.51 34.46 -3.08
CA SER A 29 -0.43 33.64 -2.53
C SER A 29 -0.91 32.21 -2.27
N ASN A 30 -1.46 31.56 -3.31
CA ASN A 30 -1.71 30.13 -3.38
C ASN A 30 -0.96 29.59 -4.59
N SER A 31 0.32 29.25 -4.40
CA SER A 31 1.18 28.69 -5.44
C SER A 31 0.79 27.25 -5.78
N ARG A 32 -0.43 27.04 -6.29
CA ARG A 32 -0.83 25.75 -6.88
C ARG A 32 0.05 25.52 -8.10
N LEU A 33 0.81 24.44 -8.10
CA LEU A 33 1.57 24.05 -9.29
C LEU A 33 0.57 23.85 -10.44
N THR A 34 0.77 24.58 -11.54
CA THR A 34 -0.17 24.58 -12.67
C THR A 34 0.03 23.35 -13.56
N ALA A 35 -0.99 23.00 -14.36
CA ALA A 35 -0.87 21.96 -15.38
C ALA A 35 0.33 22.22 -16.32
N ASP A 36 0.53 23.46 -16.75
CA ASP A 36 1.67 23.87 -17.58
C ASP A 36 3.01 23.58 -16.91
N PHE A 37 3.11 23.76 -15.59
CA PHE A 37 4.33 23.43 -14.86
C PHE A 37 4.58 21.92 -14.87
N VAL A 38 3.57 21.11 -14.57
CA VAL A 38 3.68 19.63 -14.58
C VAL A 38 4.07 19.16 -15.98
N GLN A 39 3.39 19.64 -17.03
CA GLN A 39 3.69 19.29 -18.42
C GLN A 39 5.12 19.67 -18.81
N LYS A 40 5.56 20.89 -18.46
CA LYS A 40 6.93 21.35 -18.75
C LYS A 40 7.98 20.49 -18.04
N GLN A 41 7.73 20.08 -16.80
CA GLN A 41 8.63 19.17 -16.09
C GLN A 41 8.67 17.79 -16.75
N VAL A 42 7.51 17.27 -17.22
CA VAL A 42 7.45 16.01 -17.96
C VAL A 42 8.26 16.11 -19.27
N ASP A 43 8.07 17.16 -20.06
CA ASP A 43 8.79 17.38 -21.33
C ASP A 43 10.31 17.51 -21.16
N GLN A 44 10.74 18.06 -20.01
CA GLN A 44 12.15 18.21 -19.66
C GLN A 44 12.74 16.97 -18.98
N SER A 45 11.88 16.04 -18.55
CA SER A 45 12.29 14.79 -17.94
C SER A 45 12.35 13.66 -18.98
N MET A 46 13.07 12.58 -18.65
CA MET A 46 13.07 11.40 -19.50
C MET A 46 11.80 10.54 -19.36
N SER A 47 11.03 10.72 -18.27
CA SER A 47 9.79 9.98 -18.02
C SER A 47 8.90 10.71 -17.02
N ILE A 48 7.59 10.49 -17.12
CA ILE A 48 6.62 11.11 -16.21
C ILE A 48 6.90 10.77 -14.75
N GLY A 49 7.27 9.52 -14.43
CA GLY A 49 7.59 9.13 -13.05
C GLY A 49 8.77 9.92 -12.49
N ARG A 50 9.79 10.23 -13.30
CA ARG A 50 10.92 11.07 -12.87
C ARG A 50 10.48 12.51 -12.62
N ALA A 51 9.62 13.07 -13.47
CA ALA A 51 9.05 14.39 -13.24
C ALA A 51 8.25 14.42 -11.94
N ILE A 52 7.34 13.47 -11.73
CA ILE A 52 6.50 13.39 -10.52
C ILE A 52 7.37 13.28 -9.26
N LYS A 53 8.32 12.35 -9.23
CA LYS A 53 9.24 12.19 -8.09
C LYS A 53 10.04 13.46 -7.81
N SER A 54 10.52 14.14 -8.86
CA SER A 54 11.25 15.40 -8.73
C SER A 54 10.38 16.51 -8.16
N ILE A 55 9.16 16.67 -8.69
CA ILE A 55 8.23 17.71 -8.22
C ILE A 55 7.85 17.46 -6.76
N ILE A 56 7.42 16.23 -6.42
CA ILE A 56 7.02 15.89 -5.05
C ILE A 56 8.17 16.07 -4.07
N GLY A 57 9.38 15.63 -4.43
CA GLY A 57 10.56 15.81 -3.57
C GLY A 57 10.92 17.27 -3.29
N ASN A 58 10.61 18.20 -4.21
CA ASN A 58 10.86 19.63 -4.02
C ASN A 58 9.65 20.40 -3.45
N TYR A 59 8.44 19.88 -3.66
CA TYR A 59 7.17 20.51 -3.28
C TYR A 59 6.23 19.50 -2.60
N PRO A 60 6.62 18.91 -1.46
CA PRO A 60 5.85 17.83 -0.83
C PRO A 60 4.42 18.25 -0.43
N ARG A 61 4.23 19.53 -0.09
CA ARG A 61 2.89 20.09 0.23
C ARG A 61 1.94 20.15 -0.96
N GLU A 62 2.45 20.08 -2.18
CA GLU A 62 1.66 20.11 -3.42
C GLU A 62 1.50 18.72 -4.03
N ALA A 63 1.99 17.66 -3.37
CA ALA A 63 2.08 16.34 -3.96
C ALA A 63 0.73 15.81 -4.48
N ILE A 64 -0.34 15.91 -3.70
CA ILE A 64 -1.68 15.48 -4.12
C ILE A 64 -2.19 16.30 -5.32
N ASN A 65 -1.97 17.62 -5.35
CA ASN A 65 -2.35 18.46 -6.49
C ASN A 65 -1.58 18.04 -7.76
N VAL A 66 -0.29 17.74 -7.61
CA VAL A 66 0.58 17.29 -8.71
C VAL A 66 0.13 15.93 -9.24
N VAL A 67 -0.15 14.97 -8.35
CA VAL A 67 -0.66 13.65 -8.73
C VAL A 67 -2.00 13.77 -9.43
N SER A 68 -2.94 14.54 -8.88
CA SER A 68 -4.25 14.78 -9.51
C SER A 68 -4.08 15.34 -10.92
N THR A 69 -3.26 16.37 -11.07
CA THR A 69 -3.02 17.02 -12.36
C THR A 69 -2.35 16.08 -13.35
N ALA A 70 -1.38 15.29 -12.90
CA ALA A 70 -0.70 14.31 -13.75
C ALA A 70 -1.63 13.20 -14.22
N LEU A 71 -2.50 12.71 -13.33
CA LEU A 71 -3.52 11.72 -13.63
C LEU A 71 -4.56 12.25 -14.64
N ASP A 72 -4.91 13.53 -14.55
CA ASP A 72 -5.82 14.19 -15.52
C ASP A 72 -5.15 14.36 -16.90
N LEU A 73 -3.86 14.70 -16.94
CA LEU A 73 -3.13 14.92 -18.20
C LEU A 73 -2.69 13.61 -18.88
N TYR A 74 -2.38 12.59 -18.09
CA TYR A 74 -1.78 11.34 -18.57
C TYR A 74 -2.43 10.11 -17.91
N PRO A 75 -3.75 9.90 -18.07
CA PRO A 75 -4.48 8.81 -17.41
C PRO A 75 -3.91 7.43 -17.77
N GLU A 76 -3.49 7.23 -19.01
CA GLU A 76 -2.84 5.99 -19.49
C GLU A 76 -1.50 5.68 -18.81
N LYS A 77 -0.95 6.64 -18.05
CA LYS A 77 0.31 6.52 -17.30
C LYS A 77 0.08 6.41 -15.79
N TYR A 78 -1.15 6.15 -15.35
CA TYR A 78 -1.49 6.11 -13.92
C TYR A 78 -0.55 5.22 -13.11
N LYS A 79 -0.13 4.06 -13.62
CA LYS A 79 0.78 3.17 -12.88
C LYS A 79 2.10 3.85 -12.55
N GLU A 80 2.70 4.52 -13.53
CA GLU A 80 3.97 5.23 -13.36
C GLU A 80 3.81 6.44 -12.44
N ILE A 81 2.67 7.15 -12.52
CA ILE A 81 2.37 8.30 -11.66
C ILE A 81 2.17 7.87 -10.21
N ILE A 82 1.30 6.89 -9.94
CA ILE A 82 1.00 6.37 -8.61
C ILE A 82 2.27 5.84 -7.96
N HIS A 83 3.01 5.00 -8.69
CA HIS A 83 4.25 4.43 -8.18
C HIS A 83 5.28 5.52 -7.86
N ALA A 84 5.49 6.47 -8.77
CA ALA A 84 6.44 7.56 -8.53
C ALA A 84 6.04 8.45 -7.36
N ALA A 85 4.74 8.69 -7.16
CA ALA A 85 4.24 9.51 -6.07
C ALA A 85 4.41 8.84 -4.72
N ILE A 86 3.98 7.59 -4.59
CA ILE A 86 4.09 6.79 -3.38
C ILE A 86 5.56 6.60 -3.01
N SER A 87 6.42 6.20 -3.95
CA SER A 87 7.85 6.04 -3.68
C SER A 87 8.60 7.36 -3.44
N ALA A 88 7.98 8.51 -3.70
CA ALA A 88 8.56 9.82 -3.38
C ALA A 88 8.15 10.30 -1.99
N GLU A 89 6.90 10.04 -1.59
CA GLU A 89 6.35 10.41 -0.29
C GLU A 89 5.39 9.30 0.21
N PRO A 90 5.93 8.24 0.85
CA PRO A 90 5.14 7.13 1.36
C PRO A 90 4.00 7.53 2.30
N ALA A 91 4.16 8.63 3.04
CA ALA A 91 3.14 9.10 3.97
C ALA A 91 1.81 9.50 3.29
N LEU A 92 1.82 9.75 1.98
CA LEU A 92 0.64 10.11 1.19
C LEU A 92 -0.03 8.93 0.49
N THR A 93 0.41 7.70 0.76
CA THR A 93 -0.05 6.49 0.05
C THR A 93 -1.57 6.35 0.01
N GLY A 94 -2.22 6.46 1.17
CA GLY A 94 -3.69 6.37 1.25
C GLY A 94 -4.39 7.44 0.41
N GLU A 95 -3.92 8.70 0.47
CA GLU A 95 -4.51 9.80 -0.30
C GLU A 95 -4.32 9.62 -1.81
N VAL A 96 -3.17 9.13 -2.26
CA VAL A 96 -2.91 8.83 -3.68
C VAL A 96 -3.82 7.71 -4.18
N VAL A 97 -4.02 6.65 -3.39
CA VAL A 97 -4.91 5.53 -3.73
C VAL A 97 -6.36 6.00 -3.82
N THR A 98 -6.86 6.71 -2.80
CA THR A 98 -8.22 7.28 -2.79
C THR A 98 -8.44 8.16 -4.02
N LEU A 99 -7.51 9.08 -4.30
CA LEU A 99 -7.59 9.98 -5.45
C LEU A 99 -7.67 9.22 -6.79
N ALA A 100 -6.86 8.18 -6.96
CA ALA A 100 -6.84 7.38 -8.19
C ALA A 100 -8.17 6.62 -8.40
N LEU A 101 -8.72 6.05 -7.32
CA LEU A 101 -10.00 5.34 -7.33
C LEU A 101 -11.17 6.30 -7.60
N GLU A 102 -11.22 7.44 -6.92
CA GLU A 102 -12.26 8.47 -7.11
C GLU A 102 -12.28 9.02 -8.54
N LYS A 103 -11.11 9.14 -9.18
CA LYS A 103 -11.01 9.57 -10.57
C LYS A 103 -11.44 8.50 -11.58
N GLY A 104 -11.58 7.23 -11.16
CA GLY A 104 -12.02 6.13 -12.03
C GLY A 104 -11.09 5.87 -13.22
N ILE A 105 -9.78 6.09 -13.05
CA ILE A 105 -8.80 6.00 -14.14
C ILE A 105 -8.50 4.55 -14.54
N SER A 106 -8.68 3.61 -13.62
CA SER A 106 -8.51 2.17 -13.83
C SER A 106 -9.38 1.40 -12.82
N ASN A 107 -9.33 0.07 -12.86
CA ASN A 107 -9.97 -0.78 -11.86
C ASN A 107 -9.22 -0.78 -10.51
N CYS A 108 -9.94 -1.13 -9.44
CA CYS A 108 -9.42 -1.12 -8.08
C CYS A 108 -8.20 -2.04 -7.93
N ALA A 109 -8.31 -3.29 -8.40
CA ALA A 109 -7.23 -4.28 -8.33
C ALA A 109 -5.90 -3.74 -8.88
N SER A 110 -5.93 -3.11 -10.05
CA SER A 110 -4.70 -2.60 -10.66
C SER A 110 -4.12 -1.38 -9.95
N ILE A 111 -4.95 -0.56 -9.32
CA ILE A 111 -4.48 0.57 -8.49
C ILE A 111 -3.84 0.06 -7.20
N VAL A 112 -4.50 -0.89 -6.51
CA VAL A 112 -4.01 -1.51 -5.28
C VAL A 112 -2.69 -2.23 -5.54
N GLU A 113 -2.61 -3.10 -6.56
CA GLU A 113 -1.39 -3.79 -6.96
C GLU A 113 -0.25 -2.79 -7.22
N THR A 114 -0.53 -1.69 -7.94
CA THR A 114 0.49 -0.70 -8.25
C THR A 114 0.99 0.02 -7.01
N ALA A 115 0.09 0.36 -6.09
CA ALA A 115 0.44 1.04 -4.85
C ALA A 115 1.27 0.14 -3.94
N ILE A 116 0.90 -1.14 -3.80
CA ILE A 116 1.64 -2.10 -2.96
C ILE A 116 3.04 -2.30 -3.50
N ASN A 117 3.18 -2.50 -4.81
CA ASN A 117 4.49 -2.60 -5.46
C ASN A 117 5.36 -1.33 -5.32
N ALA A 118 4.75 -0.18 -5.08
CA ALA A 118 5.47 1.08 -4.88
C ALA A 118 6.00 1.27 -3.46
N GLU A 119 5.25 0.79 -2.47
CA GLU A 119 5.64 0.78 -1.06
C GLU A 119 4.90 -0.32 -0.29
N PRO A 120 5.48 -1.54 -0.21
CA PRO A 120 4.86 -2.66 0.48
C PRO A 120 4.63 -2.42 1.98
N SER A 121 5.52 -1.65 2.62
CA SER A 121 5.45 -1.37 4.06
C SER A 121 4.23 -0.55 4.47
N TYR A 122 3.49 0.02 3.51
CA TYR A 122 2.29 0.84 3.71
C TYR A 122 1.01 0.14 3.24
N VAL A 123 1.05 -1.19 3.07
CA VAL A 123 -0.10 -1.97 2.59
C VAL A 123 -1.37 -1.78 3.41
N ASP A 124 -1.26 -1.55 4.72
CA ASP A 124 -2.41 -1.30 5.59
C ASP A 124 -3.15 0.00 5.24
N PHE A 125 -2.42 1.05 4.86
CA PHE A 125 -3.01 2.30 4.36
C PHE A 125 -3.65 2.10 2.98
N ILE A 126 -3.02 1.30 2.12
CA ILE A 126 -3.51 1.01 0.76
C ILE A 126 -4.85 0.28 0.82
N VAL A 127 -4.89 -0.87 1.52
CA VAL A 127 -6.10 -1.69 1.57
C VAL A 127 -7.24 -0.98 2.29
N ARG A 128 -6.94 -0.16 3.30
CA ARG A 128 -7.94 0.65 4.01
C ARG A 128 -8.51 1.75 3.12
N ALA A 129 -7.66 2.46 2.37
CA ALA A 129 -8.10 3.48 1.42
C ALA A 129 -8.96 2.87 0.29
N ALA A 130 -8.54 1.72 -0.23
CA ALA A 130 -9.28 0.98 -1.24
C ALA A 130 -10.64 0.50 -0.72
N ALA A 131 -10.67 -0.17 0.43
CA ALA A 131 -11.91 -0.70 1.00
C ALA A 131 -12.91 0.40 1.38
N TYR A 132 -12.42 1.58 1.76
CA TYR A 132 -13.28 2.73 1.99
C TYR A 132 -13.85 3.32 0.69
N SER A 133 -13.03 3.38 -0.36
CA SER A 133 -13.40 4.01 -1.65
C SER A 133 -14.28 3.09 -2.50
N THR A 134 -14.08 1.79 -2.42
CA THR A 134 -14.79 0.76 -3.18
C THR A 134 -15.18 -0.41 -2.25
N PRO A 135 -16.13 -0.20 -1.32
CA PRO A 135 -16.50 -1.22 -0.33
C PRO A 135 -17.07 -2.50 -0.95
N ASP A 136 -17.73 -2.38 -2.10
CA ASP A 136 -18.29 -3.52 -2.83
C ASP A 136 -17.20 -4.42 -3.48
N GLU A 137 -15.94 -3.96 -3.49
CA GLU A 137 -14.78 -4.69 -4.03
C GLU A 137 -13.87 -5.26 -2.91
N LEU A 138 -14.35 -5.35 -1.66
CA LEU A 138 -13.55 -5.78 -0.50
C LEU A 138 -12.82 -7.12 -0.74
N ASP A 139 -13.51 -8.12 -1.29
CA ASP A 139 -12.90 -9.43 -1.59
C ASP A 139 -11.76 -9.29 -2.60
N GLU A 140 -11.95 -8.52 -3.66
CA GLU A 140 -10.91 -8.32 -4.68
C GLU A 140 -9.70 -7.57 -4.10
N ILE A 141 -9.93 -6.61 -3.19
CA ILE A 141 -8.88 -5.89 -2.47
C ILE A 141 -8.08 -6.85 -1.58
N VAL A 142 -8.75 -7.73 -0.82
CA VAL A 142 -8.08 -8.74 0.03
C VAL A 142 -7.24 -9.67 -0.85
N ARG A 143 -7.85 -10.20 -1.91
CA ARG A 143 -7.20 -11.15 -2.83
C ARG A 143 -5.94 -10.54 -3.44
N ILE A 144 -6.05 -9.38 -4.08
CA ILE A 144 -4.90 -8.76 -4.75
C ILE A 144 -3.81 -8.35 -3.76
N ALA A 145 -4.19 -7.86 -2.57
CA ALA A 145 -3.21 -7.43 -1.58
C ALA A 145 -2.40 -8.61 -1.02
N VAL A 146 -3.07 -9.72 -0.69
CA VAL A 146 -2.40 -10.93 -0.21
C VAL A 146 -1.55 -11.56 -1.32
N GLU A 147 -2.04 -11.60 -2.56
CA GLU A 147 -1.26 -12.09 -3.71
C GLU A 147 -0.02 -11.23 -3.99
N THR A 148 -0.12 -9.91 -3.83
CA THR A 148 0.98 -8.99 -4.13
C THR A 148 2.00 -8.93 -3.00
N GLU A 149 1.56 -8.94 -1.73
CA GLU A 149 2.42 -8.82 -0.56
C GLU A 149 2.02 -9.86 0.52
N PRO A 150 2.30 -11.16 0.28
CA PRO A 150 1.92 -12.24 1.20
C PRO A 150 2.60 -12.17 2.56
N ASP A 151 3.81 -11.58 2.62
CA ASP A 151 4.56 -11.39 3.86
C ASP A 151 3.86 -10.40 4.82
N SER A 152 2.91 -9.62 4.31
CA SER A 152 2.06 -8.71 5.09
C SER A 152 0.61 -9.19 5.20
N ALA A 153 0.33 -10.47 4.88
CA ALA A 153 -1.02 -11.01 4.93
C ALA A 153 -1.67 -10.78 6.29
N ASP A 154 -0.95 -11.05 7.39
CA ASP A 154 -1.38 -10.78 8.77
C ASP A 154 -1.91 -9.35 8.98
N ASN A 155 -1.15 -8.35 8.53
CA ASN A 155 -1.48 -6.94 8.65
C ASN A 155 -2.68 -6.56 7.78
N ILE A 156 -2.80 -7.15 6.58
CA ILE A 156 -3.92 -6.96 5.66
C ILE A 156 -5.22 -7.47 6.30
N VAL A 157 -5.28 -8.76 6.68
CA VAL A 157 -6.49 -9.35 7.30
C VAL A 157 -6.83 -8.64 8.59
N GLN A 158 -5.85 -8.34 9.45
CA GLN A 158 -6.09 -7.65 10.71
C GLN A 158 -6.67 -6.25 10.48
N THR A 159 -6.11 -5.48 9.54
CA THR A 159 -6.55 -4.13 9.21
C THR A 159 -7.98 -4.10 8.68
N LEU A 160 -8.27 -4.99 7.72
CA LEU A 160 -9.58 -5.06 7.10
C LEU A 160 -10.62 -5.64 8.07
N SER A 161 -10.28 -6.65 8.86
CA SER A 161 -11.20 -7.22 9.87
C SER A 161 -11.53 -6.21 10.98
N ARG A 162 -10.59 -5.33 11.37
CA ARG A 162 -10.90 -4.23 12.30
C ARG A 162 -11.85 -3.20 11.70
N SER A 163 -11.70 -2.92 10.41
CA SER A 163 -12.50 -1.90 9.72
C SER A 163 -13.87 -2.44 9.29
N HIS A 164 -13.96 -3.76 9.07
CA HIS A 164 -15.13 -4.49 8.60
C HIS A 164 -15.36 -5.77 9.43
N PRO A 165 -15.69 -5.64 10.74
CA PRO A 165 -15.77 -6.80 11.64
C PRO A 165 -16.82 -7.84 11.22
N ASN A 166 -17.91 -7.39 10.58
CA ASN A 166 -18.95 -8.29 10.08
C ASN A 166 -18.52 -9.11 8.85
N GLU A 167 -17.44 -8.71 8.18
CA GLU A 167 -16.91 -9.36 6.97
C GLU A 167 -15.70 -10.26 7.28
N MET A 168 -15.33 -10.43 8.55
CA MET A 168 -14.12 -11.15 8.97
C MET A 168 -14.01 -12.55 8.35
N VAL A 169 -15.11 -13.30 8.30
CA VAL A 169 -15.13 -14.64 7.70
C VAL A 169 -14.82 -14.60 6.20
N GLU A 170 -15.41 -13.66 5.45
CA GLU A 170 -15.13 -13.52 4.02
C GLU A 170 -13.72 -13.00 3.76
N ILE A 171 -13.20 -12.09 4.59
CA ILE A 171 -11.81 -11.62 4.49
C ILE A 171 -10.83 -12.79 4.70
N ILE A 172 -11.02 -13.61 5.75
CA ILE A 172 -10.18 -14.80 5.99
C ILE A 172 -10.29 -15.76 4.82
N LYS A 173 -11.51 -16.03 4.38
CA LYS A 173 -11.76 -16.96 3.28
C LYS A 173 -11.03 -16.51 2.03
N THR A 174 -11.22 -15.26 1.61
CA THR A 174 -10.58 -14.71 0.43
C THR A 174 -9.05 -14.71 0.53
N ALA A 175 -8.48 -14.33 1.68
CA ALA A 175 -7.03 -14.35 1.89
C ALA A 175 -6.43 -15.77 1.81
N VAL A 176 -7.03 -16.73 2.53
CA VAL A 176 -6.53 -18.10 2.62
C VAL A 176 -6.79 -18.87 1.32
N SER A 177 -7.92 -18.68 0.67
CA SER A 177 -8.17 -19.29 -0.65
C SER A 177 -7.21 -18.76 -1.71
N ALA A 178 -6.81 -17.48 -1.65
CA ALA A 178 -5.83 -16.92 -2.56
C ALA A 178 -4.43 -17.52 -2.33
N MET A 179 -4.02 -17.64 -1.06
CA MET A 179 -2.70 -18.16 -0.69
C MET A 179 -2.77 -18.99 0.60
N PRO A 180 -3.00 -20.32 0.52
CA PRO A 180 -3.29 -21.12 1.72
C PRO A 180 -2.19 -21.11 2.78
N PHE A 181 -0.93 -20.95 2.38
CA PHE A 181 0.17 -20.90 3.33
C PHE A 181 0.10 -19.71 4.30
N VAL A 182 -0.58 -18.61 3.92
CA VAL A 182 -0.76 -17.44 4.79
C VAL A 182 -1.74 -17.68 5.93
N GLY A 183 -2.50 -18.79 5.89
CA GLY A 183 -3.49 -19.12 6.91
C GLY A 183 -2.93 -19.19 8.32
N GLU A 184 -1.66 -19.58 8.49
CA GLU A 184 -1.02 -19.54 9.81
C GLU A 184 -0.86 -18.11 10.34
N TYR A 185 -0.43 -17.17 9.48
CA TYR A 185 -0.22 -15.76 9.84
C TYR A 185 -1.55 -15.07 10.12
N VAL A 186 -2.58 -15.39 9.31
CA VAL A 186 -3.95 -14.91 9.51
C VAL A 186 -4.49 -15.35 10.87
N VAL A 187 -4.34 -16.63 11.20
CA VAL A 187 -4.83 -17.18 12.48
C VAL A 187 -4.09 -16.55 13.66
N ASP A 188 -2.76 -16.46 13.60
CA ASP A 188 -1.96 -15.85 14.67
C ASP A 188 -2.40 -14.40 14.95
N ALA A 189 -2.49 -13.59 13.90
CA ALA A 189 -2.81 -12.16 14.01
C ALA A 189 -4.26 -11.89 14.46
N LEU A 190 -5.20 -12.71 13.99
CA LEU A 190 -6.61 -12.55 14.34
C LEU A 190 -6.92 -13.11 15.73
N LEU A 191 -6.30 -14.21 16.17
CA LEU A 191 -6.47 -14.68 17.55
C LEU A 191 -5.87 -13.70 18.57
N ALA A 192 -4.77 -13.04 18.22
CA ALA A 192 -4.19 -11.99 19.05
C ALA A 192 -5.08 -10.74 19.19
N THR A 193 -5.91 -10.45 18.17
CA THR A 193 -6.76 -9.25 18.13
C THR A 193 -8.21 -9.52 18.53
N PHE A 194 -8.73 -10.70 18.20
CA PHE A 194 -10.12 -11.14 18.33
C PHE A 194 -10.17 -12.54 18.97
N PRO A 195 -9.70 -12.71 20.22
CA PRO A 195 -9.66 -14.02 20.87
C PRO A 195 -11.05 -14.67 20.99
N ASP A 196 -12.10 -13.86 21.11
CA ASP A 196 -13.49 -14.35 21.21
C ASP A 196 -14.00 -14.95 19.88
N GLU A 197 -13.33 -14.68 18.76
CA GLU A 197 -13.69 -15.19 17.42
C GLU A 197 -12.92 -16.46 17.04
N ALA A 198 -12.24 -17.11 18.00
CA ALA A 198 -11.35 -18.23 17.75
C ALA A 198 -11.97 -19.38 16.95
N GLU A 199 -13.23 -19.73 17.26
CA GLU A 199 -13.95 -20.77 16.53
C GLU A 199 -14.08 -20.41 15.05
N GLN A 200 -14.52 -19.19 14.74
CA GLN A 200 -14.76 -18.74 13.36
C GLN A 200 -13.44 -18.62 12.58
N VAL A 201 -12.43 -18.03 13.21
CA VAL A 201 -11.11 -17.81 12.61
C VAL A 201 -10.45 -19.13 12.23
N VAL A 202 -10.31 -20.05 13.21
CA VAL A 202 -9.61 -21.32 13.00
C VAL A 202 -10.40 -22.23 12.06
N THR A 203 -11.72 -22.33 12.24
CA THR A 203 -12.56 -23.18 11.38
C THR A 203 -12.50 -22.72 9.92
N THR A 204 -12.54 -21.41 9.67
CA THR A 204 -12.48 -20.87 8.30
C THR A 204 -11.11 -21.09 7.68
N ALA A 205 -10.02 -20.77 8.39
CA ALA A 205 -8.67 -20.98 7.88
C ALA A 205 -8.39 -22.46 7.55
N LEU A 206 -8.79 -23.39 8.43
CA LEU A 206 -8.63 -24.83 8.20
C LEU A 206 -9.41 -25.31 6.97
N ARG A 207 -10.65 -24.86 6.82
CA ARG A 207 -11.52 -25.24 5.69
C ARG A 207 -10.93 -24.77 4.37
N GLU A 208 -10.47 -23.52 4.30
CA GLU A 208 -9.92 -22.96 3.06
C GLU A 208 -8.51 -23.49 2.74
N SER A 209 -7.80 -24.03 3.73
CA SER A 209 -6.51 -24.71 3.53
C SER A 209 -6.61 -26.22 3.37
N ALA A 210 -7.81 -26.81 3.30
CA ALA A 210 -8.02 -28.25 3.42
C ALA A 210 -7.24 -29.11 2.39
N GLU A 211 -6.94 -28.55 1.21
CA GLU A 211 -6.18 -29.22 0.16
C GLU A 211 -4.66 -29.21 0.38
N GLU A 212 -4.15 -28.38 1.30
CA GLU A 212 -2.74 -28.22 1.61
C GLU A 212 -2.40 -28.73 3.01
N GLN A 213 -1.99 -30.00 3.11
CA GLN A 213 -1.70 -30.66 4.39
C GLN A 213 -0.74 -29.88 5.29
N GLU A 214 0.31 -29.31 4.72
CA GLU A 214 1.31 -28.56 5.50
C GLU A 214 0.74 -27.23 6.01
N SER A 215 -0.08 -26.53 5.22
CA SER A 215 -0.76 -25.30 5.63
C SER A 215 -1.77 -25.59 6.75
N VAL A 216 -2.54 -26.68 6.65
CA VAL A 216 -3.40 -27.16 7.76
C VAL A 216 -2.59 -27.44 9.02
N ARG A 217 -1.47 -28.16 8.90
CA ARG A 217 -0.62 -28.50 10.05
C ARG A 217 -0.11 -27.24 10.74
N ARG A 218 0.35 -26.23 9.99
CA ARG A 218 0.82 -24.97 10.54
C ARG A 218 -0.30 -24.20 11.25
N ILE A 219 -1.50 -24.14 10.67
CA ILE A 219 -2.68 -23.54 11.31
C ILE A 219 -3.00 -24.21 12.66
N LEU A 220 -3.01 -25.55 12.71
CA LEU A 220 -3.28 -26.30 13.95
C LEU A 220 -2.24 -25.99 15.03
N VAL A 221 -0.95 -25.97 14.66
CA VAL A 221 0.13 -25.64 15.60
C VAL A 221 0.01 -24.21 16.10
N THR A 222 -0.28 -23.25 15.23
CA THR A 222 -0.50 -21.85 15.61
C THR A 222 -1.68 -21.71 16.55
N ALA A 223 -2.80 -22.38 16.30
CA ALA A 223 -3.97 -22.39 17.19
C ALA A 223 -3.63 -22.91 18.60
N ILE A 224 -2.84 -23.98 18.70
CA ILE A 224 -2.35 -24.52 19.99
C ILE A 224 -1.45 -23.50 20.69
N ASN A 225 -0.51 -22.90 19.97
CA ASN A 225 0.40 -21.90 20.52
C ASN A 225 -0.32 -20.63 20.99
N ALA A 226 -1.44 -20.28 20.34
CA ALA A 226 -2.34 -19.21 20.76
C ALA A 226 -3.20 -19.56 21.99
N GLY A 227 -3.09 -20.79 22.52
CA GLY A 227 -3.73 -21.22 23.76
C GLY A 227 -5.10 -21.88 23.57
N ILE A 228 -5.48 -22.26 22.34
CA ILE A 228 -6.72 -23.00 22.11
C ILE A 228 -6.58 -24.41 22.68
N SER A 229 -7.56 -24.83 23.48
CA SER A 229 -7.53 -26.15 24.11
C SER A 229 -7.63 -27.26 23.05
N PRO A 230 -7.03 -28.44 23.26
CA PRO A 230 -7.18 -29.57 22.33
C PRO A 230 -8.66 -29.97 22.11
N GLU A 231 -9.51 -29.80 23.13
CA GLU A 231 -10.95 -30.08 23.02
C GLU A 231 -11.66 -29.12 22.06
N ASP A 232 -11.42 -27.81 22.22
CA ASP A 232 -11.99 -26.80 21.33
C ASP A 232 -11.42 -26.92 19.91
N LEU A 233 -10.11 -27.16 19.79
CA LEU A 233 -9.46 -27.33 18.49
C LEU A 233 -10.00 -28.55 17.73
N LEU A 234 -10.29 -29.65 18.42
CA LEU A 234 -10.98 -30.81 17.82
C LEU A 234 -12.39 -30.44 17.32
N LYS A 235 -13.13 -29.61 18.06
CA LYS A 235 -14.44 -29.12 17.62
C LYS A 235 -14.29 -28.26 16.35
N TYR A 236 -13.36 -27.31 16.34
CA TYR A 236 -13.13 -26.42 15.19
C TYR A 236 -12.69 -27.21 13.95
N ALA A 237 -11.75 -28.14 14.12
CA ALA A 237 -11.28 -29.01 13.03
C ALA A 237 -12.41 -29.88 12.45
N LYS A 238 -13.27 -30.47 13.29
CA LYS A 238 -14.45 -31.21 12.82
C LYS A 238 -15.41 -30.33 12.03
N ASN A 239 -15.67 -29.12 12.52
CA ASN A 239 -16.53 -28.14 11.83
C ASN A 239 -15.94 -27.71 10.48
N ALA A 240 -14.60 -27.71 10.36
CA ALA A 240 -13.89 -27.43 9.12
C ALA A 240 -13.84 -28.62 8.14
N GLY A 241 -14.32 -29.81 8.55
CA GLY A 241 -14.28 -31.02 7.72
C GLY A 241 -12.93 -31.75 7.75
N ALA A 242 -12.16 -31.61 8.83
CA ALA A 242 -10.85 -32.24 8.98
C ALA A 242 -10.89 -33.77 8.89
N SER A 243 -9.84 -34.36 8.32
CA SER A 243 -9.65 -35.81 8.20
C SER A 243 -9.30 -36.46 9.55
N GLU A 244 -9.49 -37.78 9.65
CA GLU A 244 -9.10 -38.55 10.85
C GLU A 244 -7.62 -38.41 11.19
N GLU A 245 -6.75 -38.25 10.19
CA GLU A 245 -5.32 -38.01 10.39
C GLU A 245 -5.07 -36.66 11.09
N GLN A 246 -5.76 -35.60 10.64
CA GLN A 246 -5.67 -34.27 11.23
C GLN A 246 -6.25 -34.25 12.65
N LEU A 247 -7.34 -34.98 12.91
CA LEU A 247 -7.90 -35.13 14.26
C LEU A 247 -6.96 -35.90 15.19
N ALA A 248 -6.33 -36.97 14.71
CA ALA A 248 -5.35 -37.74 15.47
C ALA A 248 -4.11 -36.90 15.80
N PHE A 249 -3.67 -36.00 14.91
CA PHE A 249 -2.57 -35.08 15.20
C PHE A 249 -2.86 -34.21 16.44
N ILE A 250 -4.07 -33.63 16.52
CA ILE A 250 -4.48 -32.75 17.64
C ILE A 250 -4.50 -33.52 18.97
N GLN A 251 -4.95 -34.78 18.97
CA GLN A 251 -5.02 -35.60 20.18
C GLN A 251 -3.66 -35.99 20.78
N ASN A 252 -2.59 -35.88 19.99
CA ASN A 252 -1.24 -36.27 20.39
C ASN A 252 -0.36 -35.07 20.82
N GLN A 253 -0.94 -33.87 20.93
CA GLN A 253 -0.30 -32.65 21.43
C GLN A 253 -0.61 -32.47 22.93
#